data_AF-A0A449AZE1-F1
#
_entry.id   AF-A0A449AZE1-F1
#
_cell.length_a   1.000
_cell.length_b   1.000
_cell.length_c   1.000
_cell.angle_alpha   90.00
_cell.angle_beta   90.00
_cell.angle_gamma   90.00
#
_symmetry.space_group_name_H-M   'P 1'
#
loop_
_entity.id
_entity.type
_entity.pdbx_description
1 polymer ?
#
loop_
_entity_poly.entity_id
_entity_poly.type
_entity_poly.pdbx_seq_one_letter_code
_entity_poly.pdbx_strand_id
1 'polypeptide(L)'
;MHQNYFVYLQQKLNSKLLKACFFGAIIILIILLVSFFVSWHEDAMVVKKSFQSIKENNLDSDKLAHLRLLPNLKNNFWHRSLTFTYLTNAFVAVALFIFVFSKNQKLKNIILPLAAIYITITFVIFWGLVFPALFKNKDWTFGRYFATINVHFINPLFYLVLFFLTFKQISITRKTVLLAPIPMFIYWVVALMIYFIALPAAKAIELHNLNSIEKDELLGLTIYKFLNFLHPLFYKENNIWIILGFNLAILIVGISFPILIGLGYRWICNKYHKKAKLYNE
;
A
#
# COMPACT_ATOMS: atom_id res chain seq x y z
N MET A 1 18.54 -22.57 -30.28
CA MET A 1 17.62 -23.59 -29.76
C MET A 1 16.45 -22.90 -29.06
N HIS A 2 15.32 -22.71 -29.75
CA HIS A 2 14.08 -22.26 -29.11
C HIS A 2 13.39 -23.47 -28.47
N GLN A 3 13.72 -23.77 -27.21
CA GLN A 3 12.83 -24.61 -26.41
C GLN A 3 11.45 -23.95 -26.40
N ASN A 4 10.43 -24.71 -26.81
CA ASN A 4 9.05 -24.26 -26.86
C ASN A 4 8.68 -23.71 -25.45
N TYR A 5 8.35 -22.42 -25.37
CA TYR A 5 8.16 -21.70 -24.10
C TYR A 5 7.13 -22.40 -23.20
N PHE A 6 6.14 -23.04 -23.82
CA PHE A 6 5.16 -23.90 -23.15
C PHE A 6 5.78 -25.10 -22.42
N VAL A 7 6.73 -25.80 -23.05
CA VAL A 7 7.41 -26.95 -22.45
C VAL A 7 8.27 -26.50 -21.27
N TYR A 8 8.93 -25.34 -21.38
CA TYR A 8 9.70 -24.74 -20.28
C TYR A 8 8.80 -24.35 -19.10
N LEU A 9 7.65 -23.73 -19.35
CA LEU A 9 6.67 -23.39 -18.32
C LEU A 9 6.11 -24.65 -17.63
N GLN A 10 5.77 -25.68 -18.40
CA GLN A 10 5.24 -26.94 -17.89
C GLN A 10 6.25 -27.63 -16.97
N GLN A 11 7.53 -27.72 -17.38
CA GLN A 11 8.60 -28.27 -16.54
C GLN A 11 8.80 -27.48 -15.24
N LYS A 12 8.75 -26.14 -15.31
CA LYS A 12 8.86 -25.25 -14.14
C LYS A 12 7.71 -25.40 -13.16
N LEU A 13 6.50 -25.64 -13.66
CA LEU A 13 5.29 -25.78 -12.86
C LEU A 13 5.07 -27.22 -12.35
N ASN A 14 6.05 -28.11 -12.43
CA ASN A 14 5.86 -29.50 -11.95
C ASN A 14 5.61 -29.61 -10.44
N SER A 15 6.07 -28.64 -9.63
CA SER A 15 5.76 -28.60 -8.20
C SER A 15 4.39 -28.00 -7.92
N LYS A 16 3.56 -28.69 -7.11
CA LYS A 16 2.28 -28.17 -6.60
C LYS A 16 2.43 -26.78 -5.96
N LEU A 17 3.54 -26.54 -5.26
CA LEU A 17 3.82 -25.24 -4.64
C LEU A 17 4.04 -24.13 -5.67
N LEU A 18 4.80 -24.42 -6.74
CA LEU A 18 5.06 -23.43 -7.79
C LEU A 18 3.79 -23.11 -8.57
N LYS A 19 2.91 -24.10 -8.81
CA LYS A 19 1.56 -23.86 -9.35
C LYS A 19 0.74 -22.95 -8.44
N ALA A 20 0.70 -23.26 -7.14
CA ALA A 20 -0.03 -22.44 -6.16
C ALA A 20 0.48 -20.99 -6.12
N CYS A 21 1.80 -20.77 -6.17
CA CYS A 21 2.38 -19.43 -6.22
C CYS A 21 2.06 -18.70 -7.54
N PHE A 22 2.08 -19.41 -8.67
CA PHE A 22 1.78 -18.83 -9.98
C PHE A 22 0.32 -18.38 -10.09
N PHE A 23 -0.64 -19.27 -9.79
CA PHE A 23 -2.05 -18.92 -9.78
C PHE A 23 -2.36 -17.92 -8.67
N GLY A 24 -1.66 -18.02 -7.54
CA GLY A 24 -1.77 -17.04 -6.46
C GLY A 24 -1.39 -15.63 -6.91
N ALA A 25 -0.31 -15.48 -7.69
CA ALA A 25 0.09 -14.19 -8.26
C ALA A 25 -0.99 -13.61 -9.19
N ILE A 26 -1.58 -14.45 -10.04
CA ILE A 26 -2.66 -14.06 -10.95
C ILE A 26 -3.90 -13.63 -10.17
N ILE A 27 -4.32 -14.42 -9.17
CA ILE A 27 -5.50 -14.11 -8.33
C ILE A 27 -5.30 -12.78 -7.61
N ILE A 28 -4.14 -12.56 -6.99
CA ILE A 28 -3.83 -11.29 -6.30
C ILE A 28 -3.89 -10.11 -7.26
N LEU A 29 -3.35 -10.28 -8.48
CA LEU A 29 -3.38 -9.24 -9.51
C LEU A 29 -4.80 -8.94 -9.99
N ILE A 30 -5.62 -9.98 -10.22
CA ILE A 30 -7.02 -9.81 -10.61
C ILE A 30 -7.80 -9.10 -9.50
N ILE A 31 -7.65 -9.53 -8.25
CA ILE A 31 -8.30 -8.89 -7.09
C ILE A 31 -7.87 -7.42 -6.99
N LEU A 32 -6.58 -7.14 -7.17
CA LEU A 32 -6.05 -5.78 -7.16
C LEU A 32 -6.65 -4.92 -8.27
N LEU A 33 -6.71 -5.44 -9.52
CA LEU A 33 -7.28 -4.73 -10.67
C LEU A 33 -8.78 -4.50 -10.51
N VAL A 34 -9.54 -5.51 -10.11
CA VAL A 34 -10.98 -5.37 -9.85
C VAL A 34 -11.23 -4.34 -8.76
N SER A 35 -10.51 -4.43 -7.65
CA SER A 35 -10.65 -3.47 -6.54
C SER A 35 -10.22 -2.05 -6.94
N PHE A 36 -9.21 -1.93 -7.80
CA PHE A 36 -8.81 -0.66 -8.40
C PHE A 36 -9.92 -0.07 -9.25
N PHE A 37 -10.50 -0.83 -10.19
CA PHE A 37 -11.55 -0.36 -11.08
C PHE A 37 -12.86 -0.05 -10.35
N VAL A 38 -13.25 -0.85 -9.36
CA VAL A 38 -14.42 -0.57 -8.50
C VAL A 38 -14.21 0.75 -7.76
N SER A 39 -13.04 0.91 -7.13
CA SER A 39 -12.70 2.15 -6.44
C SER A 39 -12.65 3.37 -7.36
N TRP A 40 -12.07 3.20 -8.54
CA TRP A 40 -11.95 4.23 -9.55
C TRP A 40 -13.31 4.65 -10.10
N HIS A 41 -14.21 3.69 -10.30
CA HIS A 41 -15.60 3.96 -10.68
C HIS A 41 -16.32 4.79 -9.60
N GLU A 42 -16.18 4.45 -8.32
CA GLU A 42 -16.74 5.22 -7.21
C GLU A 42 -16.20 6.67 -7.19
N ASP A 43 -14.88 6.85 -7.38
CA ASP A 43 -14.27 8.18 -7.45
C ASP A 43 -14.77 8.99 -8.67
N ALA A 44 -14.95 8.33 -9.82
CA ALA A 44 -15.54 8.96 -11.01
C ALA A 44 -17.00 9.37 -10.77
N MET A 45 -17.77 8.58 -10.01
CA MET A 45 -19.15 8.92 -9.64
C MET A 45 -19.20 10.11 -8.68
N VAL A 46 -18.25 10.24 -7.75
CA VAL A 46 -18.11 11.44 -6.91
C VAL A 46 -17.83 12.67 -7.77
N VAL A 47 -16.89 12.57 -8.70
CA VAL A 47 -16.57 13.67 -9.63
C VAL A 47 -17.78 14.05 -10.48
N LYS A 48 -18.52 13.07 -11.00
CA LYS A 48 -19.76 13.31 -11.74
C LYS A 48 -20.78 14.09 -10.89
N LYS A 49 -20.97 13.70 -9.63
CA LYS A 49 -21.85 14.43 -8.70
C LYS A 49 -21.37 15.86 -8.44
N SER A 50 -20.06 16.10 -8.34
CA SER A 50 -19.51 17.46 -8.24
C SER A 50 -19.85 18.31 -9.46
N PHE A 51 -19.75 17.75 -10.68
CA PHE A 51 -20.17 18.45 -11.89
C PHE A 51 -21.69 18.72 -11.94
N GLN A 52 -22.50 17.76 -11.47
CA GLN A 52 -23.95 17.97 -11.35
C GLN A 52 -24.26 19.10 -10.36
N SER A 53 -23.59 19.13 -9.21
CA SER A 53 -23.75 20.20 -8.21
C SER A 53 -23.35 21.58 -8.75
N ILE A 54 -22.27 21.68 -9.53
CA ILE A 54 -21.90 22.94 -10.22
C ILE A 54 -23.06 23.42 -11.10
N LYS A 55 -23.67 22.51 -11.87
CA LYS A 55 -24.81 22.82 -12.74
C LYS A 55 -26.06 23.21 -11.95
N GLU A 56 -26.42 22.43 -10.93
CA GLU A 56 -27.62 22.65 -10.10
C GLU A 56 -27.57 23.95 -9.32
N ASN A 57 -26.37 24.39 -8.92
CA ASN A 57 -26.15 25.65 -8.22
C ASN A 57 -25.87 26.83 -9.15
N ASN A 58 -26.04 26.66 -10.48
CA ASN A 58 -25.77 27.70 -11.50
C ASN A 58 -24.37 28.34 -11.37
N LEU A 59 -23.37 27.55 -10.98
CA LEU A 59 -21.99 28.02 -10.92
C LEU A 59 -21.43 28.09 -12.35
N ASP A 60 -20.77 29.20 -12.67
CA ASP A 60 -20.16 29.45 -13.98
C ASP A 60 -19.02 28.44 -14.26
N SER A 61 -19.33 27.40 -15.05
CA SER A 61 -18.39 26.32 -15.36
C SER A 61 -17.19 26.80 -16.16
N ASP A 62 -17.35 27.82 -16.99
CA ASP A 62 -16.28 28.36 -17.83
C ASP A 62 -15.29 29.15 -16.97
N LYS A 63 -15.81 29.97 -16.06
CA LYS A 63 -14.98 30.65 -15.06
C LYS A 63 -14.24 29.65 -14.17
N LEU A 64 -14.90 28.59 -13.70
CA LEU A 64 -14.25 27.54 -12.91
C LEU A 64 -13.18 26.79 -13.71
N ALA A 65 -13.41 26.55 -15.01
CA ALA A 65 -12.42 25.93 -15.90
C ALA A 65 -11.18 26.83 -16.09
N HIS A 66 -11.39 28.11 -16.36
CA HIS A 66 -10.32 29.09 -16.50
C HIS A 66 -9.48 29.24 -15.23
N LEU A 67 -10.11 29.17 -14.06
CA LEU A 67 -9.44 29.18 -12.75
C LEU A 67 -8.84 27.81 -12.36
N ARG A 68 -9.02 26.77 -13.17
CA ARG A 68 -8.57 25.38 -12.90
C ARG A 68 -9.15 24.79 -11.60
N LEU A 69 -10.39 25.15 -11.28
CA LEU A 69 -11.11 24.70 -10.08
C LEU A 69 -12.06 23.52 -10.35
N LEU A 70 -12.10 23.03 -11.59
CA LEU A 70 -12.92 21.86 -11.91
C LEU A 70 -12.34 20.58 -11.30
N PRO A 71 -13.21 19.63 -10.88
CA PRO A 71 -12.78 18.31 -10.41
C PRO A 71 -11.84 17.63 -11.41
N ASN A 72 -10.72 17.10 -10.90
CA ASN A 72 -9.68 16.51 -11.75
C ASN A 72 -9.61 14.99 -11.58
N LEU A 73 -10.07 14.26 -12.61
CA LEU A 73 -10.03 12.79 -12.64
C LEU A 73 -8.60 12.24 -12.52
N LYS A 74 -7.64 12.83 -13.24
CA LYS A 74 -6.25 12.36 -13.22
C LYS A 74 -5.68 12.39 -11.81
N ASN A 75 -5.97 13.42 -11.03
CA ASN A 75 -5.48 13.53 -9.66
C ASN A 75 -6.05 12.43 -8.76
N ASN A 76 -7.36 12.14 -8.87
CA ASN A 76 -8.00 11.06 -8.11
C ASN A 76 -7.42 9.68 -8.44
N PHE A 77 -7.09 9.44 -9.72
CA PHE A 77 -6.45 8.20 -10.16
C PHE A 77 -5.11 7.98 -9.45
N TRP A 78 -4.26 9.02 -9.44
CA TRP A 78 -2.94 8.97 -8.80
C TRP A 78 -3.02 8.92 -7.28
N HIS A 79 -3.96 9.64 -6.69
CA HIS A 79 -4.18 9.62 -5.24
C HIS A 79 -4.35 8.18 -4.72
N ARG A 80 -5.10 7.34 -5.46
CA ARG A 80 -5.33 5.95 -5.07
C ARG A 80 -4.17 5.02 -5.43
N SER A 81 -3.62 5.13 -6.64
CA SER A 81 -2.56 4.22 -7.12
C SER A 81 -1.22 4.41 -6.40
N LEU A 82 -0.95 5.59 -5.84
CA LEU A 82 0.26 5.90 -5.08
C LEU A 82 0.19 5.52 -3.59
N THR A 83 -0.92 4.95 -3.13
CA THR A 83 -0.99 4.44 -1.76
C THR A 83 -0.08 3.22 -1.59
N PHE A 84 0.55 3.11 -0.41
CA PHE A 84 1.44 1.99 -0.07
C PHE A 84 0.74 0.64 -0.22
N THR A 85 -0.56 0.56 0.01
CA THR A 85 -1.36 -0.64 -0.19
C THR A 85 -1.33 -1.14 -1.64
N TYR A 86 -1.65 -0.29 -2.62
CA TYR A 86 -1.69 -0.73 -4.02
C TYR A 86 -0.29 -1.10 -4.51
N LEU A 87 0.72 -0.32 -4.11
CA LEU A 87 2.13 -0.62 -4.42
C LEU A 87 2.58 -1.97 -3.86
N THR A 88 2.24 -2.28 -2.60
CA THR A 88 2.64 -3.54 -1.96
C THR A 88 1.88 -4.74 -2.48
N ASN A 89 0.59 -4.61 -2.79
CA ASN A 89 -0.18 -5.67 -3.44
C ASN A 89 0.37 -5.99 -4.84
N ALA A 90 0.71 -4.97 -5.62
CA ALA A 90 1.37 -5.16 -6.92
C ALA A 90 2.74 -5.83 -6.75
N PHE A 91 3.54 -5.36 -5.79
CA PHE A 91 4.85 -5.94 -5.49
C PHE A 91 4.77 -7.41 -5.06
N VAL A 92 3.74 -7.80 -4.31
CA VAL A 92 3.47 -9.20 -3.94
C VAL A 92 3.25 -10.08 -5.17
N ALA A 93 2.42 -9.65 -6.13
CA ALA A 93 2.20 -10.41 -7.36
C ALA A 93 3.51 -10.57 -8.15
N VAL A 94 4.28 -9.49 -8.29
CA VAL A 94 5.61 -9.52 -8.92
C VAL A 94 6.57 -10.45 -8.17
N ALA A 95 6.57 -10.41 -6.84
CA ALA A 95 7.42 -11.26 -6.00
C ALA A 95 7.13 -12.75 -6.19
N LEU A 96 5.85 -13.13 -6.28
CA LEU A 96 5.44 -14.50 -6.58
C LEU A 96 5.85 -14.92 -7.99
N PHE A 97 5.68 -14.06 -9.01
CA PHE A 97 6.16 -14.35 -10.36
C PHE A 97 7.68 -14.55 -10.39
N ILE A 98 8.44 -13.71 -9.67
CA ILE A 98 9.89 -13.87 -9.55
C ILE A 98 10.23 -15.20 -8.83
N PHE A 99 9.49 -15.56 -7.79
CA PHE A 99 9.69 -16.84 -7.10
C PHE A 99 9.48 -18.04 -8.03
N VAL A 100 8.45 -18.01 -8.87
CA VAL A 100 8.15 -19.06 -9.84
C VAL A 100 9.19 -19.09 -10.97
N PHE A 101 9.45 -17.96 -11.61
CA PHE A 101 10.22 -17.91 -12.87
C PHE A 101 11.71 -17.72 -12.69
N SER A 102 12.18 -17.09 -11.61
CA SER A 102 13.62 -16.91 -11.41
C SER A 102 14.35 -18.23 -11.16
N LYS A 103 15.57 -18.34 -11.70
CA LYS A 103 16.55 -19.37 -11.32
C LYS A 103 17.50 -18.87 -10.22
N ASN A 104 17.54 -17.55 -9.98
CA ASN A 104 18.43 -16.94 -9.01
C ASN A 104 17.86 -17.07 -7.59
N GLN A 105 18.40 -18.01 -6.82
CA GLN A 105 17.96 -18.24 -5.45
C GLN A 105 18.21 -17.03 -4.53
N LYS A 106 19.29 -16.26 -4.75
CA LYS A 106 19.56 -15.05 -3.97
C LYS A 106 18.44 -14.02 -4.15
N LEU A 107 17.94 -13.88 -5.38
CA LEU A 107 16.84 -12.97 -5.69
C LEU A 107 15.55 -13.39 -4.97
N LYS A 108 15.23 -14.69 -4.97
CA LYS A 108 14.05 -15.24 -4.25
C LYS A 108 14.13 -15.01 -2.75
N ASN A 109 15.32 -15.26 -2.18
CA ASN A 109 15.63 -15.08 -0.75
C ASN A 109 15.59 -13.60 -0.30
N ILE A 110 15.54 -12.66 -1.24
CA ILE A 110 15.40 -11.22 -0.95
C ILE A 110 13.96 -10.78 -1.21
N ILE A 111 13.45 -10.98 -2.42
CA ILE A 111 12.19 -10.37 -2.87
C ILE A 111 10.99 -10.95 -2.15
N LEU A 112 10.92 -12.28 -1.97
CA LEU A 112 9.75 -12.90 -1.36
C LEU A 112 9.62 -12.52 0.13
N PRO A 113 10.68 -12.55 0.96
CA PRO A 113 10.58 -12.04 2.33
C PRO A 113 10.27 -10.54 2.42
N LEU A 114 10.82 -9.71 1.52
CA LEU A 114 10.51 -8.28 1.51
C LEU A 114 9.02 -8.03 1.22
N ALA A 115 8.45 -8.75 0.25
CA ALA A 115 7.03 -8.65 -0.05
C ALA A 115 6.16 -9.07 1.15
N ALA A 116 6.59 -10.09 1.91
CA ALA A 116 5.91 -10.49 3.15
C ALA A 116 5.96 -9.43 4.23
N ILE A 117 7.14 -8.83 4.44
CA ILE A 117 7.28 -7.72 5.39
C ILE A 117 6.33 -6.58 5.01
N TYR A 118 6.32 -6.14 3.75
CA TYR A 118 5.51 -5.01 3.34
C TYR A 118 4.02 -5.28 3.36
N ILE A 119 3.58 -6.47 2.95
CA ILE A 119 2.15 -6.78 3.02
C ILE A 119 1.67 -6.87 4.47
N THR A 120 2.55 -7.31 5.39
CA THR A 120 2.24 -7.37 6.82
C THR A 120 2.09 -5.97 7.39
N ILE A 121 2.97 -5.04 6.99
CA ILE A 121 2.85 -3.64 7.35
C ILE A 121 1.54 -3.07 6.81
N THR A 122 1.23 -3.31 5.54
CA THR A 122 -0.04 -2.88 4.94
C THR A 122 -1.24 -3.40 5.74
N PHE A 123 -1.23 -4.67 6.13
CA PHE A 123 -2.27 -5.26 6.96
C PHE A 123 -2.37 -4.57 8.33
N VAL A 124 -1.26 -4.48 9.08
CA VAL A 124 -1.27 -3.93 10.45
C VAL A 124 -1.61 -2.44 10.46
N ILE A 125 -0.99 -1.64 9.60
CA ILE A 125 -1.22 -0.19 9.56
C ILE A 125 -2.64 0.12 9.07
N PHE A 126 -3.14 -0.61 8.07
CA PHE A 126 -4.51 -0.40 7.61
C PHE A 126 -5.50 -0.69 8.73
N TRP A 127 -5.48 -1.90 9.31
CA TRP A 127 -6.46 -2.29 10.32
C TRP A 127 -6.28 -1.57 11.66
N GLY A 128 -5.05 -1.16 12.00
CA GLY A 128 -4.75 -0.44 13.24
C GLY A 128 -4.98 1.07 13.19
N LEU A 129 -4.70 1.72 12.07
CA LEU A 129 -4.73 3.20 11.97
C LEU A 129 -5.72 3.73 10.94
N VAL A 130 -5.79 3.13 9.75
CA VAL A 130 -6.59 3.66 8.64
C VAL A 130 -8.07 3.28 8.80
N PHE A 131 -8.36 2.01 9.03
CA PHE A 131 -9.71 1.47 9.10
C PHE A 131 -10.57 2.14 10.20
N PRO A 132 -10.09 2.33 11.45
CA PRO A 132 -10.85 3.04 12.47
C PRO A 132 -11.16 4.49 12.08
N ALA A 133 -10.26 5.15 11.35
CA ALA A 133 -10.47 6.52 10.87
C ALA A 133 -11.54 6.61 9.77
N LEU A 134 -11.76 5.54 9.00
CA LEU A 134 -12.76 5.50 7.93
C LEU A 134 -14.21 5.45 8.45
N PHE A 135 -14.48 4.86 9.62
CA PHE A 135 -15.84 4.83 10.20
C PHE A 135 -16.37 6.19 10.62
N LYS A 136 -15.47 7.15 10.90
CA LYS A 136 -15.87 8.50 11.32
C LYS A 136 -16.52 9.31 10.21
N ASN A 137 -16.25 8.99 8.93
CA ASN A 137 -16.64 9.85 7.81
C ASN A 137 -17.99 9.47 7.17
N LYS A 138 -18.69 8.42 7.64
CA LYS A 138 -20.00 7.95 7.14
C LYS A 138 -20.16 7.67 5.62
N ASP A 139 -19.12 7.85 4.81
CA ASP A 139 -19.15 7.68 3.35
C ASP A 139 -18.87 6.24 2.86
N TRP A 140 -19.56 5.27 3.45
CA TRP A 140 -19.41 3.85 3.09
C TRP A 140 -20.40 3.45 2.00
N THR A 141 -19.87 3.15 0.81
CA THR A 141 -20.60 2.43 -0.23
C THR A 141 -20.19 0.97 -0.24
N PHE A 142 -21.08 0.08 -0.72
CA PHE A 142 -20.76 -1.35 -0.85
C PHE A 142 -19.52 -1.57 -1.74
N GLY A 143 -19.38 -0.81 -2.83
CA GLY A 143 -18.21 -0.88 -3.72
C GLY A 143 -16.91 -0.54 -2.99
N ARG A 144 -16.90 0.53 -2.19
CA ARG A 144 -15.74 0.91 -1.37
C ARG A 144 -15.40 -0.15 -0.33
N TYR A 145 -16.40 -0.69 0.37
CA TYR A 145 -16.19 -1.78 1.34
C TYR A 145 -15.60 -3.03 0.69
N PHE A 146 -16.17 -3.47 -0.44
CA PHE A 146 -15.68 -4.60 -1.22
C PHE A 146 -14.22 -4.42 -1.66
N ALA A 147 -13.90 -3.27 -2.26
CA ALA A 147 -12.53 -2.98 -2.69
C ALA A 147 -11.55 -2.94 -1.49
N THR A 148 -11.97 -2.34 -0.38
CA THR A 148 -11.19 -2.20 0.86
C THR A 148 -10.83 -3.58 1.44
N ILE A 149 -11.80 -4.46 1.63
CA ILE A 149 -11.55 -5.81 2.18
C ILE A 149 -10.60 -6.60 1.28
N ASN A 150 -10.80 -6.52 -0.03
CA ASN A 150 -9.99 -7.25 -0.99
C ASN A 150 -8.50 -6.89 -0.90
N VAL A 151 -8.16 -5.60 -0.92
CA VAL A 151 -6.76 -5.14 -0.96
C VAL A 151 -6.08 -5.06 0.40
N HIS A 152 -6.86 -4.97 1.49
CA HIS A 152 -6.33 -4.83 2.85
C HIS A 152 -6.47 -6.07 3.73
N PHE A 153 -7.26 -7.07 3.33
CA PHE A 153 -7.43 -8.32 4.09
C PHE A 153 -7.19 -9.54 3.22
N ILE A 154 -7.98 -9.73 2.16
CA ILE A 154 -7.96 -10.97 1.37
C ILE A 154 -6.59 -11.17 0.70
N ASN A 155 -6.10 -10.17 -0.05
CA ASN A 155 -4.80 -10.28 -0.71
C ASN A 155 -3.64 -10.45 0.30
N PRO A 156 -3.52 -9.62 1.37
CA PRO A 156 -2.53 -9.83 2.40
C PRO A 156 -2.56 -11.23 3.02
N LEU A 157 -3.72 -11.69 3.47
CA LEU A 157 -3.87 -13.00 4.10
C LEU A 157 -3.50 -14.13 3.14
N PHE A 158 -4.03 -14.08 1.93
CA PHE A 158 -3.79 -15.09 0.90
C PHE A 158 -2.31 -15.19 0.54
N TYR A 159 -1.62 -14.04 0.39
CA TYR A 159 -0.19 -14.05 0.16
C TYR A 159 0.60 -14.56 1.35
N LEU A 160 0.25 -14.18 2.59
CA LEU A 160 0.94 -14.68 3.78
C LEU A 160 0.86 -16.22 3.85
N VAL A 161 -0.31 -16.80 3.55
CA VAL A 161 -0.45 -18.27 3.44
C VAL A 161 0.53 -18.85 2.41
N LEU A 162 0.58 -18.29 1.19
CA LEU A 162 1.52 -18.74 0.16
C LEU A 162 2.98 -18.58 0.60
N PHE A 163 3.31 -17.46 1.26
CA PHE A 163 4.64 -17.19 1.79
C PHE A 163 5.04 -18.27 2.80
N PHE A 164 4.18 -18.60 3.78
CA PHE A 164 4.44 -19.67 4.75
C PHE A 164 4.63 -21.05 4.08
N LEU A 165 3.88 -21.36 3.01
CA LEU A 165 4.09 -22.60 2.25
C LEU A 165 5.46 -22.64 1.56
N THR A 166 6.04 -21.49 1.22
CA THR A 166 7.38 -21.39 0.61
C THR A 166 8.54 -21.36 1.60
N PHE A 167 8.30 -21.30 2.92
CA PHE A 167 9.36 -21.10 3.94
C PHE A 167 10.50 -22.11 3.89
N LYS A 168 10.19 -23.35 3.51
CA LYS A 168 11.18 -24.41 3.39
C LYS A 168 12.14 -24.22 2.22
N GLN A 169 11.82 -23.34 1.27
CA GLN A 169 12.60 -23.10 0.04
C GLN A 169 13.33 -21.75 0.03
N ILE A 170 13.18 -20.94 1.08
CA ILE A 170 13.79 -19.61 1.17
C ILE A 170 14.63 -19.48 2.45
N SER A 171 15.66 -18.64 2.38
CA SER A 171 16.43 -18.24 3.55
C SER A 171 16.40 -16.73 3.73
N ILE A 172 16.04 -16.28 4.93
CA ILE A 172 15.97 -14.85 5.26
C ILE A 172 17.30 -14.43 5.88
N THR A 173 18.09 -13.69 5.11
CA THR A 173 19.41 -13.21 5.54
C THR A 173 19.28 -11.92 6.35
N ARG A 174 20.32 -11.57 7.13
CA ARG A 174 20.40 -10.25 7.80
C ARG A 174 20.31 -9.11 6.78
N LYS A 175 20.93 -9.28 5.61
CA LYS A 175 20.87 -8.30 4.51
C LYS A 175 19.43 -8.06 4.07
N THR A 176 18.62 -9.11 3.89
CA THR A 176 17.20 -8.98 3.52
C THR A 176 16.44 -8.13 4.54
N VAL A 177 16.68 -8.35 5.84
CA VAL A 177 16.05 -7.57 6.92
C VAL A 177 16.48 -6.09 6.89
N LEU A 178 17.77 -5.82 6.68
CA LEU A 178 18.31 -4.45 6.62
C LEU A 178 17.88 -3.68 5.36
N LEU A 179 17.44 -4.38 4.31
CA LEU A 179 16.88 -3.73 3.11
C LEU A 179 15.40 -3.34 3.29
N ALA A 180 14.68 -3.98 4.22
CA ALA A 180 13.26 -3.73 4.46
C ALA A 180 12.89 -2.27 4.77
N PRO A 181 13.64 -1.48 5.56
CA PRO A 181 13.27 -0.09 5.81
C PRO A 181 13.41 0.84 4.60
N ILE A 182 14.18 0.47 3.55
CA ILE A 182 14.52 1.39 2.46
C ILE A 182 13.28 1.91 1.72
N PRO A 183 12.35 1.08 1.22
CA PRO A 183 11.17 1.59 0.51
C PRO A 183 10.23 2.37 1.43
N MET A 184 10.13 2.02 2.72
CA MET A 184 9.32 2.76 3.69
C MET A 184 9.89 4.16 3.92
N PHE A 185 11.21 4.27 4.06
CA PHE A 185 11.90 5.55 4.19
C PHE A 185 11.72 6.41 2.93
N ILE A 186 11.93 5.83 1.74
CA ILE A 186 11.70 6.52 0.47
C ILE A 186 10.25 7.01 0.37
N TYR A 187 9.28 6.16 0.72
CA TYR A 187 7.86 6.51 0.70
C TYR A 187 7.54 7.67 1.64
N TRP A 188 8.12 7.67 2.84
CA TRP A 188 7.99 8.76 3.81
C TRP A 188 8.58 10.07 3.28
N VAL A 189 9.79 10.04 2.69
CA VAL A 189 10.42 11.22 2.08
C VAL A 189 9.56 11.78 0.94
N VAL A 190 9.02 10.91 0.08
CA VAL A 190 8.13 11.33 -1.01
C VAL A 190 6.87 12.00 -0.47
N ALA A 191 6.24 11.44 0.57
CA ALA A 191 5.08 12.04 1.21
C ALA A 191 5.40 13.41 1.84
N LEU A 192 6.56 13.52 2.51
CA LEU A 192 7.07 14.77 3.08
C LEU A 192 7.23 15.84 2.01
N MET A 193 7.88 15.51 0.89
CA MET A 193 8.08 16.43 -0.22
C MET A 193 6.76 16.88 -0.82
N ILE A 194 5.84 15.96 -1.13
CA ILE A 194 4.51 16.30 -1.68
C ILE A 194 3.78 17.27 -0.75
N TYR A 195 3.76 16.97 0.56
CA TYR A 195 3.08 17.80 1.55
C TYR A 195 3.65 19.23 1.57
N PHE A 196 4.96 19.38 1.75
CA PHE A 196 5.57 20.71 1.88
C PHE A 196 5.60 21.51 0.57
N ILE A 197 5.65 20.84 -0.59
CA ILE A 197 5.49 21.51 -1.89
C ILE A 197 4.06 22.04 -2.07
N ALA A 198 3.04 21.28 -1.64
CA ALA A 198 1.64 21.68 -1.78
C ALA A 198 1.15 22.67 -0.70
N LEU A 199 1.81 22.70 0.46
CA LEU A 199 1.39 23.48 1.63
C LEU A 199 1.17 24.98 1.37
N PRO A 200 2.03 25.72 0.63
CA PRO A 200 1.79 27.14 0.36
C PRO A 200 0.49 27.40 -0.42
N ALA A 201 0.21 26.57 -1.42
CA ALA A 201 -1.03 26.67 -2.20
C ALA A 201 -2.26 26.37 -1.32
N ALA A 202 -2.15 25.39 -0.43
CA ALA A 202 -3.22 25.06 0.50
C ALA A 202 -3.52 26.17 1.51
N LYS A 203 -2.49 26.87 1.99
CA LYS A 203 -2.62 28.01 2.91
C LYS A 203 -3.33 29.20 2.26
N ALA A 204 -3.19 29.37 0.93
CA ALA A 204 -3.86 30.44 0.19
C ALA A 204 -5.38 30.23 0.01
N ILE A 205 -5.89 29.02 0.27
CA ILE A 205 -7.32 28.70 0.16
C ILE A 205 -7.98 28.87 1.52
N GLU A 206 -8.91 29.81 1.67
CA GLU A 206 -9.70 29.96 2.89
C GLU A 206 -10.95 29.08 2.85
N LEU A 207 -11.09 28.17 3.81
CA LEU A 207 -12.26 27.30 3.98
C LEU A 207 -12.76 27.44 5.41
N HIS A 208 -13.75 28.32 5.63
CA HIS A 208 -14.16 28.75 6.96
C HIS A 208 -14.92 27.69 7.80
N ASN A 209 -15.35 26.59 7.18
CA ASN A 209 -16.19 25.57 7.83
C ASN A 209 -15.48 24.23 8.08
N LEU A 210 -14.18 24.14 7.77
CA LEU A 210 -13.40 22.90 7.92
C LEU A 210 -12.27 23.12 8.93
N ASN A 211 -12.03 22.12 9.77
CA ASN A 211 -10.80 22.15 10.57
C ASN A 211 -9.57 21.91 9.69
N SER A 212 -8.38 22.20 10.22
CA SER A 212 -7.13 22.12 9.44
C SER A 212 -6.86 20.72 8.87
N ILE A 213 -7.21 19.66 9.60
CA ILE A 213 -7.01 18.27 9.16
C ILE A 213 -7.95 17.93 8.00
N GLU A 214 -9.23 18.29 8.11
CA GLU A 214 -10.23 18.09 7.05
C GLU A 214 -9.89 18.89 5.80
N LYS A 215 -9.41 20.12 5.98
CA LYS A 215 -8.92 20.97 4.90
C LYS A 215 -7.75 20.31 4.16
N ASP A 216 -6.73 19.84 4.89
CA ASP A 216 -5.55 19.22 4.30
C ASP A 216 -5.89 17.94 3.55
N GLU A 217 -6.85 17.16 4.06
CA GLU A 217 -7.36 15.97 3.39
C GLU A 217 -8.13 16.31 2.11
N LEU A 218 -9.06 17.27 2.19
CA LEU A 218 -9.88 17.68 1.05
C LEU A 218 -9.02 18.21 -0.10
N LEU A 219 -7.96 18.93 0.23
CA LEU A 219 -7.00 19.47 -0.73
C LEU A 219 -5.95 18.43 -1.17
N GLY A 220 -5.97 17.23 -0.60
CA GLY A 220 -5.09 16.12 -0.99
C GLY A 220 -3.62 16.34 -0.62
N LEU A 221 -3.32 17.11 0.43
CA LEU A 221 -1.94 17.36 0.88
C LEU A 221 -1.29 16.09 1.42
N THR A 222 -2.10 15.19 1.98
CA THR A 222 -1.64 13.98 2.64
C THR A 222 -2.09 12.75 1.88
N ILE A 223 -1.19 11.78 1.67
CA ILE A 223 -1.56 10.46 1.13
C ILE A 223 -2.32 9.65 2.18
N TYR A 224 -1.93 9.78 3.46
CA TYR A 224 -2.61 9.20 4.60
C TYR A 224 -2.83 10.28 5.66
N LYS A 225 -4.04 10.34 6.23
CA LYS A 225 -4.38 11.34 7.27
C LYS A 225 -3.42 11.34 8.46
N PHE A 226 -2.97 10.17 8.91
CA PHE A 226 -2.04 10.05 10.03
C PHE A 226 -0.63 10.58 9.72
N LEU A 227 -0.32 10.77 8.42
CA LEU A 227 0.94 11.30 7.89
C LEU A 227 0.80 12.79 7.50
N ASN A 228 -0.06 13.52 8.20
CA ASN A 228 -0.09 14.98 8.12
C ASN A 228 1.09 15.55 8.92
N PHE A 229 1.99 16.30 8.28
CA PHE A 229 3.22 16.76 8.94
C PHE A 229 2.97 17.92 9.93
N LEU A 230 1.88 18.67 9.78
CA LEU A 230 1.45 19.69 10.76
C LEU A 230 0.50 19.12 11.83
N HIS A 231 -0.21 18.03 11.51
CA HIS A 231 -1.16 17.36 12.40
C HIS A 231 -0.91 15.84 12.48
N PRO A 232 0.31 15.40 12.88
CA PRO A 232 0.71 14.00 12.81
C PRO A 232 -0.13 13.14 13.75
N LEU A 233 -0.41 11.89 13.36
CA LEU A 233 -1.26 10.97 14.12
C LEU A 233 -2.60 11.60 14.56
N PHE A 234 -3.18 12.46 13.73
CA PHE A 234 -4.45 13.17 13.98
C PHE A 234 -4.40 14.19 15.13
N TYR A 235 -3.20 14.65 15.52
CA TYR A 235 -3.02 15.66 16.56
C TYR A 235 -3.57 17.03 16.13
N LYS A 236 -4.46 17.59 16.94
CA LYS A 236 -5.23 18.79 16.57
C LYS A 236 -4.64 20.12 17.08
N GLU A 237 -3.81 20.07 18.11
CA GLU A 237 -3.27 21.28 18.73
C GLU A 237 -2.02 21.79 18.00
N ASN A 238 -1.63 23.04 18.26
CA ASN A 238 -0.51 23.71 17.59
C ASN A 238 0.80 23.73 18.41
N ASN A 239 1.01 22.74 19.30
CA ASN A 239 2.27 22.65 20.04
C ASN A 239 3.39 22.06 19.15
N ILE A 240 4.32 22.91 18.73
CA ILE A 240 5.43 22.55 17.83
C ILE A 240 6.27 21.37 18.34
N TRP A 241 6.52 21.28 19.64
CA TRP A 241 7.34 20.22 20.21
C TRP A 241 6.66 18.85 20.11
N ILE A 242 5.35 18.81 20.31
CA ILE A 242 4.55 17.58 20.17
C ILE A 242 4.48 17.17 18.70
N ILE A 243 4.28 18.13 17.79
CA ILE A 243 4.27 17.88 16.34
C ILE A 243 5.62 17.30 15.88
N LEU A 244 6.74 17.89 16.32
CA LEU A 244 8.07 17.37 16.01
C LEU A 244 8.29 15.97 16.61
N GLY A 245 7.88 15.77 17.87
CA GLY A 245 7.97 14.47 18.55
C GLY A 245 7.20 13.37 17.82
N PHE A 246 5.97 13.64 17.38
CA PHE A 246 5.16 12.68 16.63
C PHE A 246 5.72 12.38 15.24
N ASN A 247 6.19 13.38 14.50
CA ASN A 247 6.83 13.14 13.21
C ASN A 247 8.10 12.29 13.35
N LEU A 248 8.92 12.55 14.38
CA LEU A 248 10.10 11.75 14.69
C LEU A 248 9.72 10.31 15.08
N ALA A 249 8.66 10.15 15.89
CA ALA A 249 8.14 8.84 16.26
C ALA A 249 7.65 8.05 15.03
N ILE A 250 6.91 8.70 14.11
CA ILE A 250 6.48 8.09 12.84
C ILE A 250 7.70 7.60 12.04
N LEU A 251 8.76 8.41 11.94
CA LEU A 251 9.97 8.03 11.21
C LEU A 251 10.68 6.83 11.87
N ILE A 252 10.88 6.88 13.19
CA ILE A 252 11.53 5.79 13.95
C ILE A 252 10.71 4.50 13.82
N VAL A 253 9.39 4.57 13.99
CA VAL A 253 8.50 3.41 13.81
C VAL A 253 8.53 2.93 12.36
N GLY A 254 8.48 3.83 11.38
CA GLY A 254 8.52 3.51 9.96
C GLY A 254 9.80 2.78 9.53
N ILE A 255 10.94 3.04 10.19
CA ILE A 255 12.22 2.37 9.96
C ILE A 255 12.34 1.07 10.79
N SER A 256 11.99 1.12 12.06
CA SER A 256 12.17 -0.03 12.97
C SER A 256 11.14 -1.14 12.73
N PHE A 257 9.91 -0.81 12.35
CA PHE A 257 8.83 -1.77 12.19
C PHE A 257 9.08 -2.81 11.07
N PRO A 258 9.55 -2.45 9.85
CA PRO A 258 9.99 -3.42 8.84
C PRO A 258 11.11 -4.34 9.33
N ILE A 259 12.06 -3.80 10.11
CA ILE A 259 13.17 -4.57 10.68
C ILE A 259 12.63 -5.59 11.67
N LEU A 260 11.75 -5.19 12.59
CA LEU A 260 11.15 -6.07 13.61
C LEU A 260 10.37 -7.22 12.96
N ILE A 261 9.52 -6.92 11.97
CA ILE A 261 8.78 -7.95 11.21
C ILE A 261 9.77 -8.88 10.47
N GLY A 262 10.80 -8.32 9.83
CA GLY A 262 11.83 -9.09 9.14
C GLY A 262 12.62 -10.03 10.07
N LEU A 263 12.97 -9.56 11.28
CA LEU A 263 13.57 -10.39 12.31
C LEU A 263 12.62 -11.50 12.77
N GLY A 264 11.33 -11.19 12.95
CA GLY A 264 10.29 -12.17 13.26
C GLY A 264 10.20 -13.29 12.23
N TYR A 265 10.07 -12.94 10.94
CA TYR A 265 10.06 -13.94 9.87
C TYR A 265 11.36 -14.74 9.80
N ARG A 266 12.51 -14.08 9.96
CA ARG A 266 13.81 -14.76 10.00
C ARG A 266 13.88 -15.78 11.12
N TRP A 267 13.40 -15.45 12.31
CA TRP A 267 13.35 -16.37 13.44
C TRP A 267 12.47 -17.60 13.14
N ILE A 268 11.27 -17.37 12.59
CA ILE A 268 10.34 -18.45 12.20
C ILE A 268 11.01 -19.36 11.16
N CYS A 269 11.55 -18.81 10.06
CA CYS A 269 12.22 -19.61 9.02
C CYS A 269 13.38 -20.44 9.59
N ASN A 270 14.22 -19.87 10.45
CA ASN A 270 15.36 -20.60 11.04
C ASN A 270 14.90 -21.76 11.92
N LYS A 271 13.82 -21.60 12.69
CA LYS A 271 13.25 -22.66 13.54
C LYS A 271 12.75 -23.83 12.69
N TYR A 272 12.08 -23.56 11.57
CA TYR A 272 11.63 -24.60 10.63
C TYR A 272 12.79 -25.33 9.96
N HIS A 273 13.83 -24.62 9.51
CA HIS A 273 15.00 -25.23 8.88
C HIS A 273 15.78 -26.13 9.84
N LYS A 274 15.95 -25.71 11.10
CA LYS A 274 16.54 -26.56 12.14
C LYS A 274 15.75 -27.84 12.37
N LYS A 275 14.42 -27.72 12.50
CA LYS A 275 13.53 -28.88 12.69
C LYS A 275 13.62 -29.84 11.51
N ALA A 276 13.61 -29.34 10.26
CA ALA A 276 13.72 -30.19 9.07
C ALA A 276 15.05 -30.96 8.99
N LYS A 277 16.15 -30.35 9.46
CA LYS A 277 17.46 -31.02 9.51
C LYS A 277 17.46 -32.22 10.47
N LEU A 278 16.86 -32.07 11.65
CA LEU A 278 16.77 -33.11 12.68
C LEU A 278 15.92 -34.34 12.29
N TYR A 279 15.02 -34.23 11.31
CA TYR A 279 14.22 -35.38 10.83
C TYR A 279 14.89 -36.14 9.68
N ASN A 280 15.95 -35.58 9.10
CA ASN A 280 16.68 -36.17 7.98
C ASN A 280 18.05 -36.76 8.40
N GLU A 281 18.39 -36.65 9.69
CA GLU A 281 19.53 -37.30 10.36
C GLU A 281 18.98 -38.47 11.20
#